data_AF-A0A451AIC0-F1
#
_entry.id   AF-A0A451AIC0-F1
#
_cell.length_a   1.000
_cell.length_b   1.000
_cell.length_c   1.000
_cell.angle_alpha   90.00
_cell.angle_beta   90.00
_cell.angle_gamma   90.00
#
_symmetry.space_group_name_H-M   'P 1'
#
loop_
_entity.id
_entity.type
_entity.pdbx_description
1 polymer ?
#
loop_
_entity_poly.entity_id
_entity_poly.type
_entity_poly.pdbx_seq_one_letter_code
_entity_poly.pdbx_strand_id
1 'polypeptide(L)'
;MKPNSGFTLIEVMVVVVILGILAAIVVPKVMDRPDAARVTKAEQDIRALDNALSLYRLDNFRYPTTDEGLEVLVAGGKYLSRLPKDPWGNEYLYLQPGEYGEVDIYTLGADGQPGGDGFNADIGNWNL
;
A
#
# COMPACT_ATOMS: atom_id res chain seq x y z
N MET A 1 13.28 66.33 1.82
CA MET A 1 13.27 65.29 2.86
C MET A 1 12.11 64.36 2.58
N LYS A 2 12.35 63.06 2.34
CA LYS A 2 11.28 62.07 2.22
C LYS A 2 10.80 61.73 3.63
N PRO A 3 9.50 61.75 3.95
CA PRO A 3 9.02 61.27 5.23
C PRO A 3 9.29 59.75 5.31
N ASN A 4 10.05 59.33 6.31
CA ASN A 4 10.13 57.92 6.69
C ASN A 4 8.82 57.57 7.39
N SER A 5 7.90 56.96 6.65
CA SER A 5 6.67 56.39 7.24
C SER A 5 7.06 55.19 8.10
N GLY A 6 7.08 55.39 9.42
CA GLY A 6 7.22 54.31 10.39
C GLY A 6 5.90 53.58 10.59
N PHE A 7 5.96 52.27 10.78
CA PHE A 7 4.80 51.45 11.10
C PHE A 7 4.16 51.89 12.42
N THR A 8 2.83 51.84 12.50
CA THR A 8 2.10 52.11 13.73
C THR A 8 1.98 50.86 14.60
N LEU A 9 1.87 51.02 15.91
CA LEU A 9 1.70 49.89 16.84
C LEU A 9 0.44 49.08 16.51
N ILE A 10 -0.64 49.76 16.10
CA ILE A 10 -1.90 49.10 15.73
C ILE A 10 -1.74 48.20 14.50
N GLU A 11 -0.89 48.58 13.55
CA GLU A 11 -0.63 47.81 12.33
C GLU A 11 0.12 46.51 12.64
N VAL A 12 1.11 46.56 13.54
CA VAL A 12 1.81 45.36 14.01
C VAL A 12 0.88 44.45 14.81
N MET A 13 0.01 45.01 15.66
CA MET A 13 -0.97 44.24 16.43
C MET A 13 -1.93 43.47 15.52
N VAL A 14 -2.47 44.11 14.49
CA VAL A 14 -3.38 43.47 13.53
C VAL A 14 -2.67 42.32 12.81
N VAL A 15 -1.41 42.50 12.40
CA VAL A 15 -0.62 41.44 11.75
C VAL A 15 -0.42 40.24 12.67
N VAL A 16 -0.07 40.45 13.94
CA VAL A 16 0.12 39.36 14.91
C VAL A 16 -1.18 38.60 15.18
N VAL A 17 -2.32 39.29 15.25
CA VAL A 17 -3.64 38.65 15.41
C VAL A 17 -3.98 37.79 14.20
N ILE A 18 -3.78 38.29 12.97
CA ILE A 18 -4.03 37.53 11.74
C ILE A 18 -3.11 36.32 11.66
N LEU A 19 -1.82 36.47 11.98
CA LEU A 19 -0.86 35.37 12.01
C LEU A 19 -1.23 34.31 13.07
N GLY A 20 -1.72 34.72 14.24
CA GLY A 20 -2.22 33.80 15.27
C GLY A 20 -3.43 32.98 14.81
N ILE A 21 -4.37 33.62 14.10
CA ILE A 21 -5.54 32.94 13.53
C ILE A 21 -5.11 31.97 12.41
N LEU A 22 -4.25 32.41 11.50
CA LEU A 22 -3.75 31.57 10.40
C LEU A 22 -2.94 30.39 10.92
N ALA A 23 -2.10 30.58 11.94
CA ALA A 23 -1.34 29.50 12.57
C ALA A 23 -2.26 28.43 13.20
N ALA A 24 -3.43 28.81 13.71
CA ALA A 24 -4.40 27.87 14.27
C ALA A 24 -5.16 27.06 13.20
N ILE A 25 -5.27 27.57 11.96
CA ILE A 25 -6.03 26.96 10.86
C ILE A 25 -5.17 26.02 10.00
N VAL A 26 -3.84 26.13 10.09
CA VAL A 26 -2.94 25.23 9.38
C VAL A 26 -2.87 23.88 10.10
N VAL A 27 -3.89 23.05 9.86
CA VAL A 27 -3.79 21.61 9.99
C VAL A 27 -3.52 21.08 8.57
N PRO A 28 -2.30 20.62 8.25
CA PRO A 28 -2.10 19.90 7.00
C PRO A 28 -2.92 18.61 7.05
N LYS A 29 -4.08 18.61 6.38
CA LYS A 29 -4.89 17.40 6.14
C LYS A 29 -4.22 16.58 5.03
N VAL A 30 -3.13 15.90 5.38
CA VAL A 30 -2.48 14.91 4.51
C VAL A 30 -2.50 13.58 5.23
N MET A 31 -3.67 12.91 5.29
CA MET A 31 -3.68 11.52 5.77
C MET A 31 -4.68 10.55 5.13
N ASP A 32 -5.71 10.98 4.38
CA ASP A 32 -6.78 10.01 3.99
C ASP A 32 -7.03 9.86 2.48
N ARG A 33 -6.01 10.05 1.64
CA ARG A 33 -6.04 9.66 0.21
C ARG A 33 -5.34 8.35 -0.20
N PRO A 34 -4.70 7.52 0.67
CA PRO A 34 -3.96 6.36 0.20
C PRO A 34 -4.80 5.08 0.05
N ASP A 35 -5.98 4.94 0.63
CA ASP A 35 -6.52 3.58 0.87
C ASP A 35 -7.11 2.87 -0.36
N ALA A 36 -7.82 3.56 -1.25
CA ALA A 36 -8.24 2.95 -2.52
C ALA A 36 -7.04 2.61 -3.43
N ALA A 37 -6.02 3.47 -3.44
CA ALA A 37 -4.79 3.22 -4.19
C ALA A 37 -4.00 2.04 -3.63
N ARG A 38 -4.04 1.84 -2.30
CA ARG A 38 -3.48 0.65 -1.64
C ARG A 38 -4.21 -0.61 -2.11
N VAL A 39 -5.54 -0.64 -2.07
CA VAL A 39 -6.32 -1.79 -2.56
C VAL A 39 -5.95 -2.10 -4.02
N THR A 40 -6.03 -1.13 -4.93
CA THR A 40 -5.65 -1.34 -6.34
C THR A 40 -4.21 -1.81 -6.50
N LYS A 41 -3.28 -1.33 -5.66
CA LYS A 41 -1.89 -1.79 -5.66
C LYS A 41 -1.80 -3.27 -5.24
N ALA A 42 -2.53 -3.67 -4.20
CA ALA A 42 -2.57 -5.06 -3.75
C ALA A 42 -3.12 -5.99 -4.84
N GLU A 43 -4.22 -5.61 -5.48
CA GLU A 43 -4.81 -6.37 -6.59
C GLU A 43 -3.81 -6.56 -7.75
N GLN A 44 -3.09 -5.51 -8.11
CA GLN A 44 -2.07 -5.56 -9.17
C GLN A 44 -0.89 -6.48 -8.81
N ASP A 45 -0.44 -6.43 -7.56
CA ASP A 45 0.65 -7.28 -7.08
C ASP A 45 0.25 -8.76 -7.05
N ILE A 46 -0.97 -9.07 -6.61
CA ILE A 46 -1.51 -10.43 -6.63
C ILE A 46 -1.59 -10.95 -8.08
N ARG A 47 -2.09 -10.15 -9.02
CA ARG A 47 -2.11 -10.53 -10.46
C ARG A 47 -0.69 -10.77 -11.00
N ALA A 48 0.29 -9.98 -10.58
CA ALA A 48 1.68 -10.17 -11.00
C ALA A 48 2.28 -11.46 -10.42
N LEU A 49 2.01 -11.76 -9.16
CA LEU A 49 2.42 -13.00 -8.48
C LEU A 49 1.79 -14.22 -9.14
N ASP A 50 0.49 -14.17 -9.44
CA ASP A 50 -0.25 -15.27 -10.09
C ASP A 50 0.29 -15.59 -11.49
N ASN A 51 0.62 -14.54 -12.27
CA ASN A 51 1.31 -14.71 -13.55
C ASN A 51 2.69 -15.35 -13.39
N ALA A 52 3.47 -14.94 -12.38
CA ALA A 52 4.79 -15.52 -12.11
C ALA A 52 4.70 -16.99 -11.69
N LEU A 53 3.70 -17.35 -10.86
CA LEU A 53 3.41 -18.74 -10.49
C LEU A 53 2.99 -19.57 -11.71
N SER A 54 2.18 -19.01 -12.60
CA SER A 54 1.76 -19.67 -13.84
C SER A 54 2.96 -19.99 -14.73
N LEU A 55 3.91 -19.05 -14.87
CA LEU A 55 5.17 -19.28 -15.59
C LEU A 55 6.04 -20.35 -14.90
N TYR A 56 6.15 -20.29 -13.57
CA TYR A 56 6.88 -21.31 -12.81
C TYR A 56 6.29 -22.70 -13.05
N ARG A 57 4.96 -22.84 -13.04
CA ARG A 57 4.27 -24.09 -13.35
C ARG A 57 4.53 -24.56 -14.77
N LEU A 58 4.61 -23.64 -15.74
CA LEU A 58 4.87 -24.00 -17.13
C LEU A 58 6.27 -24.62 -17.30
N ASP A 59 7.25 -24.14 -16.54
CA ASP A 59 8.63 -24.64 -16.57
C ASP A 59 8.86 -25.89 -15.70
N ASN A 60 8.20 -25.98 -14.54
CA ASN A 60 8.42 -27.04 -13.55
C ASN A 60 7.30 -28.08 -13.50
N PHE A 61 6.25 -27.91 -14.30
CA PHE A 61 5.03 -28.73 -14.34
C PHE A 61 4.24 -28.79 -13.01
N ARG A 62 4.55 -27.90 -12.07
CA ARG A 62 3.89 -27.78 -10.76
C ARG A 62 4.01 -26.37 -10.22
N TYR A 63 3.09 -25.97 -9.34
CA TYR A 63 3.29 -24.78 -8.50
C TYR A 63 4.31 -25.08 -7.36
N PRO A 64 4.93 -24.03 -6.80
CA PRO A 64 5.70 -24.15 -5.56
C PRO A 64 4.86 -24.72 -4.42
N THR A 65 5.44 -25.52 -3.54
CA THR A 65 4.73 -25.93 -2.31
C THR A 65 4.64 -24.76 -1.33
N THR A 66 3.76 -24.85 -0.34
CA THR A 66 3.68 -23.84 0.74
C THR A 66 5.01 -23.69 1.48
N ASP A 67 5.79 -24.77 1.65
CA ASP A 67 7.12 -24.73 2.27
C ASP A 67 8.19 -24.04 1.40
N GLU A 68 8.05 -24.12 0.07
CA GLU A 68 8.92 -23.41 -0.87
C GLU A 68 8.56 -21.92 -0.96
N GLY A 69 7.27 -21.61 -0.80
CA GLY A 69 6.75 -20.25 -0.76
C GLY A 69 6.85 -19.49 -2.08
N LEU A 70 6.76 -18.16 -2.01
CA LEU A 70 6.89 -17.27 -3.15
C LEU A 70 8.37 -16.96 -3.48
N GLU A 71 9.29 -17.29 -2.57
CA GLU A 71 10.72 -17.02 -2.67
C GLU A 71 11.36 -17.67 -3.89
N VAL A 72 10.86 -18.84 -4.30
CA VAL A 72 11.34 -19.55 -5.49
C VAL A 72 11.07 -18.77 -6.78
N LEU A 73 10.13 -17.83 -6.79
CA LEU A 73 9.87 -16.98 -7.96
C LEU A 73 10.99 -15.95 -8.19
N VAL A 74 11.73 -15.59 -7.14
CA VAL A 74 12.88 -14.69 -7.23
C VAL A 74 14.19 -15.46 -7.38
N ALA A 75 14.21 -16.75 -7.01
CA ALA A 75 15.37 -17.61 -7.17
C ALA A 75 15.83 -17.66 -8.64
N GLY A 76 17.01 -17.09 -8.90
CA GLY A 76 17.58 -16.99 -10.26
C GLY A 76 17.02 -15.84 -11.12
N GLY A 77 16.14 -14.99 -10.59
CA GLY A 77 15.66 -13.77 -11.25
C GLY A 77 14.81 -14.00 -12.51
N LYS A 78 14.29 -15.21 -12.71
CA LYS A 78 13.61 -15.63 -13.94
C LYS A 78 12.14 -15.21 -13.99
N TYR A 79 11.41 -15.30 -12.88
CA TYR A 79 9.96 -15.05 -12.83
C TYR A 79 9.64 -13.69 -12.22
N LEU A 80 10.35 -13.32 -11.14
CA LEU A 80 10.24 -12.02 -10.49
C LEU A 80 11.65 -11.48 -10.15
N SER A 81 11.83 -10.16 -10.27
CA SER A 81 13.08 -9.52 -9.84
C SER A 81 13.17 -9.37 -8.33
N ARG A 82 12.03 -9.18 -7.66
CA ARG A 82 11.90 -9.12 -6.19
C ARG A 82 10.47 -9.44 -5.81
N LEU A 83 10.27 -9.93 -4.58
CA LEU A 83 8.92 -10.06 -4.03
C LEU A 83 8.37 -8.67 -3.68
N PRO A 84 7.16 -8.32 -4.14
CA PRO A 84 6.46 -7.16 -3.63
C PRO A 84 6.05 -7.40 -2.17
N LYS A 85 5.97 -6.31 -1.41
CA LYS A 85 5.26 -6.28 -0.14
C LYS A 85 3.88 -5.71 -0.40
N ASP A 86 2.93 -6.11 0.40
CA ASP A 86 1.60 -5.52 0.34
C ASP A 86 1.66 -4.01 0.68
N PRO A 87 0.59 -3.25 0.37
CA PRO A 87 0.56 -1.81 0.61
C PRO A 87 0.66 -1.38 2.09
N TRP A 88 0.54 -2.33 3.02
CA TRP A 88 0.61 -2.14 4.46
C TRP A 88 1.95 -2.60 5.05
N GLY A 89 2.84 -3.16 4.23
CA GLY A 89 4.21 -3.52 4.56
C GLY A 89 4.41 -4.99 4.92
N ASN A 90 3.36 -5.82 4.82
CA ASN A 90 3.42 -7.26 5.08
C ASN A 90 3.83 -8.04 3.83
N GLU A 91 4.18 -9.30 4.03
CA GLU A 91 4.43 -10.23 2.93
C GLU A 91 3.11 -10.83 2.45
N TYR A 92 3.03 -11.14 1.16
CA TYR A 92 1.89 -11.86 0.61
C TYR A 92 1.88 -13.29 1.12
N LEU A 93 0.69 -13.75 1.49
CA LEU A 93 0.45 -15.12 1.92
C LEU A 93 0.21 -15.99 0.70
N TYR A 94 0.71 -17.22 0.76
CA TYR A 94 0.61 -18.20 -0.31
C TYR A 94 0.24 -19.56 0.26
N LEU A 95 -0.67 -20.26 -0.41
CA LEU A 95 -1.09 -21.60 -0.04
C LEU A 95 -1.17 -22.52 -1.25
N GLN A 96 -0.59 -23.73 -1.12
CA GLN A 96 -0.69 -24.80 -2.09
C GLN A 96 -0.84 -26.17 -1.38
N PRO A 97 -1.97 -26.90 -1.56
CA PRO A 97 -3.15 -26.55 -2.35
C PRO A 97 -3.93 -25.36 -1.77
N GLY A 98 -4.45 -24.49 -2.64
CA GLY A 98 -5.36 -23.42 -2.25
C GLY A 98 -6.69 -23.95 -1.69
N GLU A 99 -7.35 -23.16 -0.86
CA GLU A 99 -8.73 -23.39 -0.40
C GLU A 99 -9.75 -23.01 -1.48
N TYR A 100 -9.48 -21.95 -2.26
CA TYR A 100 -10.42 -21.41 -3.26
C TYR A 100 -10.05 -21.75 -4.70
N GLY A 101 -8.85 -22.25 -4.95
CA GLY A 101 -8.36 -22.59 -6.28
C GLY A 101 -7.26 -23.64 -6.28
N GLU A 102 -6.50 -23.69 -7.37
CA GLU A 102 -5.29 -24.51 -7.39
C GLU A 102 -4.30 -23.95 -6.36
N VAL A 103 -4.03 -22.65 -6.40
CA VAL A 103 -3.20 -21.90 -5.46
C VAL A 103 -3.97 -20.69 -4.94
N ASP A 104 -3.66 -20.28 -3.72
CA ASP A 104 -4.19 -19.04 -3.14
C ASP A 104 -3.05 -18.06 -2.88
N ILE A 105 -3.21 -16.81 -3.30
CA ILE A 105 -2.28 -15.70 -3.00
C ILE A 105 -3.10 -14.54 -2.47
N TYR A 106 -2.76 -14.02 -1.30
CA TYR A 106 -3.58 -12.99 -0.65
C TYR A 106 -2.83 -12.13 0.36
N THR A 107 -3.47 -11.03 0.77
CA THR A 107 -3.10 -10.17 1.89
C THR A 107 -4.31 -10.03 2.81
N LEU A 108 -4.04 -9.90 4.12
CA LEU A 108 -5.05 -9.73 5.18
C LEU A 108 -5.49 -8.26 5.34
N GLY A 109 -5.31 -7.44 4.32
CA GLY A 109 -5.68 -6.03 4.36
C GLY A 109 -4.89 -5.21 5.39
N ALA A 110 -5.47 -4.08 5.80
CA ALA A 110 -4.81 -3.11 6.65
C ALA A 110 -4.64 -3.53 8.12
N ASP A 111 -5.48 -4.44 8.62
CA ASP A 111 -5.44 -4.89 10.02
C ASP A 111 -4.60 -6.15 10.22
N GLY A 112 -4.19 -6.81 9.13
CA GLY A 112 -3.35 -8.00 9.18
C GLY A 112 -4.07 -9.21 9.79
N GLN A 113 -5.40 -9.22 9.80
CA GLN A 113 -6.21 -10.29 10.39
C GLN A 113 -7.15 -10.90 9.35
N PRO A 114 -7.41 -12.22 9.42
CA PRO A 114 -8.37 -12.85 8.51
C PRO A 114 -9.77 -12.22 8.62
N GLY A 115 -10.39 -11.99 7.47
CA GLY A 115 -11.71 -11.40 7.33
C GLY A 115 -11.66 -9.89 7.11
N GLY A 116 -12.38 -9.16 7.96
CA GLY A 116 -12.47 -7.69 7.86
C GLY A 116 -13.44 -7.18 6.80
N ASP A 117 -13.66 -5.86 6.82
CA ASP A 117 -14.50 -5.13 5.87
C ASP A 117 -13.74 -3.91 5.32
N GLY A 118 -14.10 -3.48 4.11
CA GLY A 118 -13.50 -2.30 3.48
C GLY A 118 -11.99 -2.49 3.26
N PHE A 119 -11.16 -1.65 3.89
CA PHE A 119 -9.70 -1.70 3.74
C PHE A 119 -9.03 -2.79 4.58
N ASN A 120 -9.77 -3.38 5.51
CA ASN A 120 -9.35 -4.52 6.30
C ASN A 120 -9.75 -5.84 5.65
N ALA A 121 -10.51 -5.80 4.56
CA ALA A 121 -10.96 -7.01 3.89
C ALA A 121 -9.76 -7.76 3.29
N ASP A 122 -9.76 -9.08 3.41
CA ASP A 122 -8.84 -9.96 2.71
C ASP A 122 -8.94 -9.75 1.19
N ILE A 123 -7.79 -9.55 0.54
CA ILE A 123 -7.69 -9.42 -0.92
C ILE A 123 -6.86 -10.59 -1.41
N GLY A 124 -7.46 -11.45 -2.24
CA GLY A 124 -6.84 -12.68 -2.73
C GLY A 124 -7.22 -12.99 -4.16
N ASN A 125 -6.45 -13.83 -4.85
CA ASN A 125 -6.70 -14.17 -6.26
C ASN A 125 -8.11 -14.71 -6.56
N TRP A 126 -8.84 -15.23 -5.55
CA TRP A 126 -10.22 -15.69 -5.68
C TRP A 126 -11.29 -14.58 -5.71
N ASN A 127 -10.96 -13.35 -5.27
CA ASN A 127 -11.91 -12.23 -5.21
C ASN A 127 -11.52 -11.03 -6.11
N LEU A 128 -10.61 -11.26 -7.08
CA LEU A 128 -10.12 -10.29 -8.07
C LEU A 128 -10.82 -10.36 -9.44
#